data_AF-A3F4V9-F1
#
_entry.id   AF-A3F4V9-F1
#
_cell.length_a   1.000
_cell.length_b   1.000
_cell.length_c   1.000
_cell.angle_alpha   90.00
_cell.angle_beta   90.00
_cell.angle_gamma   90.00
#
_symmetry.space_group_name_H-M   'P 1'
#
loop_
_entity.id
_entity.type
_entity.pdbx_description
1 polymer ?
#
loop_
_entity_poly.entity_id
_entity_poly.type
_entity_poly.pdbx_seq_one_letter_code
_entity_poly.pdbx_strand_id
1 'polypeptide(L)'
;MRSSNKSSYFSGLFSFSCREHFVAFANDRGKALKVEVRDLCSDEEWRGNFSPTYIEELTKKTGNFKRFDVFLTMLSSLLCQRTKSLSIDFVSYGDLENFQKTRMKRNSLRFPVGKESSVNRRYLILAYISDFDRTFYPLPLTYFGVVDKEALFKRIHKLRD
;
A
#
# COMPACT_ATOMS: atom_id res chain seq x y z
N MET A 1 5.87 11.57 27.88
CA MET A 1 4.46 11.74 27.47
C MET A 1 4.07 10.53 26.63
N ARG A 2 3.13 9.71 27.12
CA ARG A 2 2.73 8.44 26.47
C ARG A 2 1.95 8.76 25.19
N SER A 3 2.51 8.44 24.03
CA SER A 3 1.80 8.58 22.75
C SER A 3 0.63 7.61 22.75
N SER A 4 -0.59 8.13 22.81
CA SER A 4 -1.81 7.34 22.67
C SER A 4 -1.78 6.63 21.32
N ASN A 5 -1.66 5.30 21.33
CA ASN A 5 -1.84 4.44 20.16
C ASN A 5 -3.29 4.54 19.66
N LYS A 6 -3.61 5.63 18.96
CA LYS A 6 -4.88 5.81 18.28
C LYS A 6 -4.89 4.94 17.03
N SER A 7 -5.98 4.20 16.85
CA SER A 7 -6.31 3.63 15.54
C SER A 7 -6.55 4.80 14.58
N SER A 8 -5.74 4.86 13.54
CA SER A 8 -5.85 5.88 12.51
C SER A 8 -6.27 5.21 11.22
N TYR A 9 -7.32 5.73 10.60
CA TYR A 9 -7.78 5.32 9.28
C TYR A 9 -7.62 6.51 8.35
N PHE A 10 -7.04 6.28 7.18
CA PHE A 10 -6.89 7.30 6.17
C PHE A 10 -7.03 6.68 4.78
N SER A 11 -7.80 7.32 3.91
CA SER A 11 -8.11 6.82 2.57
C SER A 11 -8.15 7.94 1.53
N GLY A 12 -7.98 7.60 0.27
CA GLY A 12 -8.03 8.53 -0.85
C GLY A 12 -8.28 7.84 -2.18
N LEU A 13 -8.64 8.63 -3.19
CA LEU A 13 -8.81 8.18 -4.57
C LEU A 13 -7.52 8.43 -5.34
N PHE A 14 -7.08 7.41 -6.07
CA PHE A 14 -5.88 7.47 -6.90
C PHE A 14 -6.17 6.91 -8.29
N SER A 15 -5.67 7.59 -9.32
CA SER A 15 -5.74 7.08 -10.69
C SER A 15 -4.44 6.35 -11.01
N PHE A 16 -4.52 5.03 -11.17
CA PHE A 16 -3.41 4.17 -11.61
C PHE A 16 -3.73 3.63 -13.00
N SER A 17 -2.82 3.77 -13.97
CA SER A 17 -3.01 3.25 -15.35
C SER A 17 -4.35 3.66 -15.99
N CYS A 18 -4.76 4.92 -15.79
CA CYS A 18 -6.06 5.48 -16.22
C CYS A 18 -7.31 4.84 -15.60
N ARG A 19 -7.18 4.12 -14.48
CA ARG A 19 -8.30 3.58 -13.70
C ARG A 19 -8.31 4.18 -12.30
N GLU A 20 -9.48 4.55 -11.82
CA GLU A 20 -9.66 5.06 -10.47
C GLU A 20 -9.71 3.92 -9.46
N HIS A 21 -8.88 4.04 -8.44
CA HIS A 21 -8.81 3.10 -7.34
C HIS A 21 -9.01 3.84 -6.02
N PHE A 22 -9.75 3.23 -5.11
CA PHE A 22 -9.85 3.66 -3.74
C PHE A 22 -8.78 2.97 -2.91
N VAL A 23 -7.90 3.74 -2.28
CA VAL A 23 -6.83 3.23 -1.44
C VAL A 23 -7.10 3.64 0.00
N ALA A 24 -7.10 2.66 0.90
CA ALA A 24 -7.28 2.86 2.32
C ALA A 24 -6.15 2.24 3.11
N PHE A 25 -5.80 2.90 4.20
CA PHE A 25 -4.79 2.46 5.16
C PHE A 25 -5.39 2.54 6.55
N ALA A 26 -5.23 1.48 7.33
CA ALA A 26 -5.66 1.42 8.71
C ALA A 26 -4.51 0.99 9.61
N ASN A 27 -4.21 1.81 10.61
CA ASN A 27 -3.29 1.46 11.68
C ASN A 27 -4.06 0.81 12.83
N ASP A 28 -3.75 -0.46 13.11
CA ASP A 28 -4.33 -1.20 14.24
C ASP A 28 -3.55 -0.92 15.53
N ARG A 29 -3.71 0.28 16.09
CA ARG A 29 -3.07 0.72 17.36
C ARG A 29 -1.55 0.48 17.39
N GLY A 30 -0.87 0.67 16.26
CA GLY A 30 0.58 0.46 16.15
C GLY A 30 1.02 -1.00 16.04
N LYS A 31 0.09 -1.96 15.98
CA LYS A 31 0.41 -3.40 15.88
C LYS A 31 0.52 -3.88 14.45
N ALA A 32 -0.20 -3.24 13.53
CA ALA A 32 -0.23 -3.62 12.13
C ALA A 32 -0.71 -2.46 11.26
N LEU A 33 -0.15 -2.37 10.06
CA LEU A 33 -0.65 -1.56 8.96
C LEU A 33 -1.47 -2.45 8.03
N LYS A 34 -2.78 -2.19 7.96
CA LYS A 34 -3.67 -2.78 6.96
C LYS A 34 -3.77 -1.85 5.77
N VAL A 35 -3.65 -2.40 4.58
CA VAL A 35 -3.72 -1.70 3.31
C VAL A 35 -4.80 -2.33 2.48
N GLU A 36 -5.70 -1.54 1.94
CA GLU A 36 -6.80 -1.98 1.10
C GLU A 36 -6.80 -1.13 -0.17
N VAL A 37 -6.85 -1.77 -1.33
CA VAL A 37 -6.94 -1.12 -2.63
C VAL A 37 -8.13 -1.72 -3.34
N ARG A 38 -9.06 -0.88 -3.80
CA ARG A 38 -10.24 -1.29 -4.54
C ARG A 38 -10.26 -0.63 -5.91
N ASP A 39 -10.45 -1.41 -6.96
CA ASP A 39 -10.74 -0.90 -8.32
C ASP A 39 -12.22 -0.49 -8.37
N LEU A 40 -12.50 0.78 -8.67
CA LEU A 40 -13.87 1.30 -8.70
C LEU A 40 -14.65 0.86 -9.93
N CYS A 41 -13.99 0.33 -10.96
CA CYS A 41 -14.62 -0.15 -12.18
C CYS A 41 -15.00 -1.63 -12.08
N SER A 42 -14.11 -2.47 -11.53
CA SER A 42 -14.34 -3.92 -11.41
C SER A 42 -14.86 -4.37 -10.03
N ASP A 43 -14.93 -3.46 -9.05
CA ASP A 43 -15.24 -3.76 -7.63
C ASP A 43 -14.28 -4.78 -6.99
N GLU A 44 -13.13 -5.03 -7.62
CA GLU A 44 -12.09 -5.92 -7.13
C GLU A 44 -11.29 -5.27 -6.01
N GLU A 45 -10.92 -6.06 -5.01
CA GLU A 45 -10.19 -5.58 -3.85
C GLU A 45 -8.91 -6.39 -3.60
N TRP A 46 -7.86 -5.68 -3.21
CA TRP A 46 -6.58 -6.23 -2.76
C TRP A 46 -6.30 -5.76 -1.35
N ARG A 47 -5.84 -6.68 -0.50
CA ARG A 47 -5.55 -6.41 0.90
C ARG A 47 -4.14 -6.82 1.27
N GLY A 48 -3.52 -6.06 2.16
CA GLY A 48 -2.23 -6.36 2.77
C GLY A 48 -2.28 -6.09 4.27
N ASN A 49 -1.62 -6.94 5.05
CA ASN A 49 -1.48 -6.77 6.49
C ASN A 49 0.00 -6.88 6.86
N PHE A 50 0.58 -5.80 7.38
CA PHE A 50 2.01 -5.68 7.61
C PHE A 50 2.30 -5.36 9.07
N SER A 51 3.15 -6.15 9.71
CA SER A 51 3.64 -5.83 11.06
C SER A 51 4.65 -4.67 11.01
N PRO A 52 4.82 -3.92 12.12
CA PRO A 52 5.86 -2.91 12.24
C PRO A 52 7.25 -3.44 11.89
N THR A 53 7.58 -4.63 12.38
CA THR A 53 8.85 -5.30 12.09
C THR A 53 9.05 -5.55 10.60
N TYR A 54 8.00 -5.96 9.88
CA TYR A 54 8.07 -6.18 8.44
C TYR A 54 8.35 -4.88 7.68
N ILE A 55 7.66 -3.79 8.03
CA ILE A 55 7.85 -2.48 7.38
C ILE A 55 9.27 -1.94 7.64
N GLU A 56 9.75 -2.07 8.87
CA GLU A 56 11.11 -1.66 9.26
C GLU A 56 12.17 -2.48 8.52
N GLU A 57 11.99 -3.80 8.40
CA GLU A 57 12.89 -4.63 7.60
C GLU A 57 12.81 -4.31 6.10
N LEU A 58 11.61 -4.04 5.57
CA LEU A 58 11.42 -3.64 4.18
C LEU A 58 12.20 -2.36 3.88
N THR A 59 12.05 -1.34 4.72
CA THR A 59 12.74 -0.06 4.54
C THR A 59 14.25 -0.18 4.75
N LYS A 60 14.70 -1.07 5.64
CA LYS A 60 16.12 -1.41 5.79
C LYS A 60 16.68 -2.08 4.53
N LYS A 61 15.94 -3.02 3.94
CA LYS A 61 16.32 -3.73 2.70
C LYS A 61 16.39 -2.80 1.49
N THR A 62 15.59 -1.73 1.46
CA THR A 62 15.62 -0.73 0.37
C THR A 62 16.76 0.28 0.51
N GLY A 63 17.53 0.24 1.62
CA GLY A 63 18.65 1.15 1.88
C GLY A 63 18.24 2.46 2.54
N ASN A 64 16.93 2.70 2.76
CA ASN A 64 16.41 3.90 3.40
C ASN A 64 15.52 3.50 4.59
N PHE A 65 16.16 3.23 5.73
CA PHE A 65 15.43 2.79 6.92
C PHE A 65 14.44 3.86 7.39
N LYS A 66 13.20 3.42 7.66
CA LYS A 66 12.14 4.23 8.25
C LYS A 66 11.49 3.44 9.38
N ARG A 67 11.42 4.05 10.57
CA ARG A 67 10.63 3.52 11.68
C ARG A 67 9.15 3.43 11.28
N PHE A 68 8.43 2.49 11.87
CA PHE A 68 7.02 2.27 11.54
C PHE A 68 6.16 3.55 11.65
N ASP A 69 6.28 4.31 12.74
CA ASP A 69 5.51 5.55 12.93
C ASP A 69 5.81 6.63 11.88
N VAL A 70 7.07 6.70 11.43
CA VAL A 70 7.49 7.62 10.37
C VAL A 70 6.86 7.18 9.05
N PHE A 71 6.86 5.88 8.76
CA PHE A 71 6.24 5.33 7.56
C PHE A 71 4.72 5.61 7.51
N LEU A 72 4.02 5.47 8.64
CA LEU A 72 2.60 5.85 8.75
C LEU A 72 2.38 7.34 8.48
N THR A 73 3.27 8.18 9.01
CA THR A 73 3.21 9.64 8.80
C THR A 73 3.45 9.99 7.33
N MET A 74 4.37 9.28 6.65
CA MET A 74 4.60 9.43 5.21
C MET A 74 3.34 9.07 4.41
N LEU A 75 2.70 7.93 4.70
CA LEU A 75 1.46 7.53 4.02
C LEU A 75 0.32 8.53 4.26
N SER A 76 0.16 9.02 5.49
CA SER A 76 -0.84 10.05 5.79
C SER A 76 -0.56 11.36 5.07
N SER A 77 0.72 11.75 4.93
CA SER A 77 1.14 12.97 4.22
C SER A 77 0.92 12.86 2.71
N LEU A 78 1.10 11.66 2.16
CA LEU A 78 0.82 11.35 0.76
C LEU A 78 -0.64 11.59 0.42
N LEU A 79 -1.58 11.10 1.24
CA LEU A 79 -3.02 11.30 0.99
C LEU A 79 -3.45 12.76 1.09
N CYS A 80 -2.88 13.52 2.03
CA CYS A 80 -3.18 14.94 2.18
C CYS A 80 -2.50 15.81 1.11
N GLN A 81 -1.85 15.22 0.09
CA GLN A 81 -1.07 15.90 -0.96
C GLN A 81 -0.06 16.92 -0.43
N ARG A 82 0.39 16.77 0.82
CA ARG A 82 1.23 17.78 1.48
C ARG A 82 2.68 17.75 1.00
N THR A 83 3.06 16.71 0.27
CA THR A 83 4.46 16.48 -0.10
C THR A 83 4.57 16.01 -1.54
N LYS A 84 5.25 16.79 -2.39
CA LYS A 84 5.61 16.39 -3.77
C LYS A 84 6.63 15.24 -3.82
N SER A 85 7.30 14.99 -2.70
CA SER A 85 8.32 13.95 -2.52
C SER A 85 7.77 12.54 -2.36
N LEU A 86 6.46 12.37 -2.22
CA LEU A 86 5.82 11.08 -2.00
C LEU A 86 4.81 10.81 -3.11
N SER A 87 4.96 9.67 -3.78
CA SER A 87 3.99 9.19 -4.75
C SER A 87 3.71 7.71 -4.51
N ILE A 88 2.55 7.25 -4.95
CA ILE A 88 2.16 5.85 -4.86
C ILE A 88 1.85 5.33 -6.25
N ASP A 89 2.13 4.06 -6.49
CA ASP A 89 1.85 3.38 -7.75
C ASP A 89 1.28 1.99 -7.44
N PHE A 90 0.44 1.47 -8.34
CA PHE A 90 -0.22 0.18 -8.17
C PHE A 90 0.01 -0.68 -9.41
N VAL A 91 0.84 -1.71 -9.25
CA VAL A 91 1.41 -2.46 -10.36
C VAL A 91 1.06 -3.94 -10.24
N SER A 92 0.71 -4.57 -11.35
CA SER A 92 0.48 -6.01 -11.40
C SER A 92 1.80 -6.78 -11.37
N TYR A 93 1.76 -8.07 -11.00
CA TYR A 93 2.96 -8.92 -11.06
C TYR A 93 3.59 -8.97 -12.46
N GLY A 94 2.78 -9.02 -13.52
CA GLY A 94 3.27 -9.01 -14.90
C GLY A 94 3.96 -7.70 -15.28
N ASP A 95 3.40 -6.57 -14.86
CA ASP A 95 3.95 -5.24 -15.15
C ASP A 95 5.21 -4.94 -14.32
N LEU A 96 5.36 -5.59 -13.16
CA LEU A 96 6.55 -5.46 -12.32
C LEU A 96 7.82 -5.97 -12.98
N GLU A 97 7.76 -7.02 -13.81
CA GLU A 97 8.93 -7.48 -14.56
C GLU A 97 9.41 -6.40 -15.53
N ASN A 98 8.49 -5.64 -16.13
CA ASN A 98 8.81 -4.52 -17.00
C ASN A 98 9.27 -3.29 -16.22
N PHE A 99 8.68 -3.03 -15.05
CA PHE A 99 9.06 -1.95 -14.14
C PHE A 99 10.48 -2.15 -13.57
N GLN A 100 10.84 -3.40 -13.26
CA GLN A 100 12.19 -3.79 -12.84
C GLN A 100 13.23 -3.56 -13.94
N LYS A 101 12.93 -4.00 -15.17
CA LYS A 101 13.84 -3.88 -16.32
C LYS A 101 14.08 -2.43 -16.73
N THR A 102 13.09 -1.54 -16.54
CA THR A 102 13.12 -0.18 -17.09
C THR A 102 13.54 0.88 -16.08
N ARG A 103 13.14 0.76 -14.80
CA ARG A 103 13.30 1.85 -13.80
C ARG A 103 14.06 1.47 -12.53
N MET A 104 14.23 0.18 -12.22
CA MET A 104 14.81 -0.28 -10.94
C MET A 104 16.24 -0.84 -11.04
N LYS A 105 16.92 -0.73 -12.19
CA LYS A 105 18.28 -1.27 -12.43
C LYS A 105 19.40 -0.76 -11.49
N ARG A 106 19.13 0.15 -10.53
CA ARG A 106 20.14 0.66 -9.59
C ARG A 106 20.10 0.09 -8.17
N ASN A 107 18.96 -0.37 -7.65
CA ASN A 107 18.89 -0.95 -6.31
C ASN A 107 18.33 -2.37 -6.37
N SER A 108 19.12 -3.33 -5.89
CA SER A 108 18.88 -4.79 -5.83
C SER A 108 17.66 -5.23 -5.01
N LEU A 109 16.47 -4.69 -5.28
CA LEU A 109 15.22 -5.14 -4.69
C LEU A 109 14.75 -6.40 -5.41
N ARG A 110 15.26 -7.55 -4.96
CA ARG A 110 14.68 -8.86 -5.30
C ARG A 110 13.35 -8.99 -4.55
N PHE A 111 12.25 -8.86 -5.27
CA PHE A 111 10.91 -9.12 -4.73
C PHE A 111 10.86 -10.59 -4.27
N PRO A 112 10.34 -10.89 -3.06
CA PRO A 112 10.23 -12.27 -2.60
C PRO A 112 9.19 -13.01 -3.47
N VAL A 113 9.67 -13.83 -4.40
CA VAL A 113 8.85 -14.70 -5.24
C VAL A 113 8.42 -15.90 -4.39
N GLY A 114 7.34 -15.74 -3.61
CA GLY A 114 6.67 -16.87 -2.95
C GLY A 114 5.85 -17.68 -3.97
N LYS A 115 5.99 -19.01 -3.96
CA LYS A 115 5.35 -20.02 -4.85
C LYS A 115 3.81 -20.12 -4.82
N GLU A 116 3.09 -19.07 -4.49
CA GLU A 116 1.62 -19.07 -4.43
C GLU A 116 1.04 -18.26 -5.61
N SER A 117 0.17 -18.91 -6.38
CA SER A 117 -0.71 -18.37 -7.44
C SER A 117 -0.44 -16.92 -7.86
N SER A 118 0.54 -16.78 -8.76
CA SER A 118 1.10 -15.52 -9.27
C SER A 118 0.16 -14.66 -10.11
N VAL A 119 -1.08 -15.08 -10.35
CA VAL A 119 -1.94 -14.46 -11.37
C VAL A 119 -2.60 -13.17 -10.86
N ASN A 120 -2.92 -13.07 -9.57
CA ASN A 120 -3.67 -11.91 -9.02
C ASN A 120 -2.91 -11.11 -7.95
N ARG A 121 -1.63 -11.40 -7.72
CA ARG A 121 -0.81 -10.60 -6.80
C ARG A 121 -0.52 -9.24 -7.42
N ARG A 122 -0.80 -8.18 -6.66
CA ARG A 122 -0.50 -6.80 -7.05
C ARG A 122 0.38 -6.15 -5.98
N TYR A 123 1.16 -5.15 -6.36
CA TYR A 123 2.07 -4.47 -5.46
C TYR A 123 1.74 -3.00 -5.45
N LEU A 124 1.60 -2.47 -4.23
CA LEU A 124 1.49 -1.05 -3.99
C LEU A 124 2.90 -0.52 -3.72
N ILE A 125 3.41 0.32 -4.60
CA ILE A 125 4.76 0.87 -4.52
C ILE A 125 4.67 2.27 -3.95
N LEU A 126 5.16 2.46 -2.72
CA LEU A 126 5.40 3.80 -2.20
C LEU A 126 6.75 4.30 -2.70
N ALA A 127 6.76 5.35 -3.52
CA ALA A 127 7.99 6.00 -3.96
C ALA A 127 8.25 7.25 -3.13
N TYR A 128 9.44 7.28 -2.51
CA TYR A 128 9.96 8.45 -1.81
C TYR A 128 11.10 9.05 -2.62
N ILE A 129 10.91 10.29 -3.06
CA ILE A 129 11.88 11.09 -3.82
C ILE A 129 12.45 12.16 -2.90
N SER A 130 13.73 12.04 -2.60
CA SER A 130 14.54 13.07 -1.96
C SER A 130 15.43 13.74 -3.01
N ASP A 131 16.15 14.80 -2.64
CA ASP A 131 17.00 15.57 -3.55
C ASP A 131 18.11 14.74 -4.19
N PHE A 132 18.51 13.65 -3.53
CA PHE A 132 19.66 12.82 -3.93
C PHE A 132 19.33 11.34 -4.14
N ASP A 133 18.14 10.88 -3.74
CA ASP A 133 17.78 9.47 -3.83
C ASP A 133 16.29 9.28 -4.11
N ARG A 134 15.97 8.18 -4.79
CA ARG A 134 14.62 7.70 -5.03
C ARG A 134 14.49 6.29 -4.50
N THR A 135 13.89 6.17 -3.33
CA THR A 135 13.63 4.88 -2.71
C THR A 135 12.21 4.41 -3.01
N PHE A 136 12.06 3.12 -3.31
CA PHE A 136 10.77 2.48 -3.52
C PHE A 136 10.51 1.43 -2.45
N TYR A 137 9.34 1.47 -1.83
CA TYR A 137 8.90 0.49 -0.84
C TYR A 137 7.74 -0.30 -1.42
N PRO A 138 7.99 -1.52 -1.93
CA PRO A 138 6.95 -2.37 -2.48
C PRO A 138 6.19 -3.09 -1.37
N LEU A 139 4.87 -2.92 -1.36
CA LEU A 139 3.95 -3.59 -0.46
C LEU A 139 3.15 -4.64 -1.24
N PRO A 140 3.39 -5.95 -1.01
CA PRO A 140 2.66 -7.01 -1.69
C PRO A 140 1.22 -7.07 -1.17
N LEU A 141 0.25 -6.97 -2.07
CA LEU A 141 -1.17 -7.11 -1.76
C LEU A 141 -1.73 -8.40 -2.35
N THR A 142 -2.53 -9.08 -1.55
CA THR A 142 -3.23 -10.31 -1.92
C THR A 142 -4.60 -9.95 -2.46
N TYR A 143 -4.98 -10.57 -3.57
CA TYR A 143 -6.34 -10.44 -4.11
C TYR A 143 -7.36 -11.01 -3.14
N PHE A 144 -8.33 -10.18 -2.78
CA PHE A 144 -9.41 -10.54 -1.87
C PHE A 144 -10.67 -10.97 -2.63
N GLY A 145 -10.86 -10.48 -3.87
CA GLY A 145 -12.04 -10.78 -4.70
C GLY A 145 -12.85 -9.53 -5.03
N VAL A 146 -13.99 -9.74 -5.67
CA VAL A 146 -14.99 -8.68 -5.89
C VAL A 146 -15.79 -8.49 -4.61
N VAL A 147 -16.00 -7.23 -4.22
CA VAL A 147 -16.76 -6.94 -3.00
C VAL A 147 -18.24 -7.26 -3.23
N ASP A 148 -18.77 -8.17 -2.42
CA ASP A 148 -20.18 -8.54 -2.44
C ASP A 148 -21.07 -7.35 -2.01
N LYS A 149 -21.81 -6.81 -2.96
CA LYS A 149 -22.65 -5.61 -2.76
C LYS A 149 -23.75 -5.87 -1.74
N GLU A 150 -24.31 -7.08 -1.70
CA GLU A 150 -25.36 -7.43 -0.73
C GLU A 150 -24.84 -7.48 0.70
N ALA A 151 -23.64 -8.01 0.91
CA ALA A 151 -22.96 -7.99 2.20
C ALA A 151 -22.66 -6.55 2.67
N LEU A 152 -22.27 -5.66 1.74
CA LEU A 152 -22.11 -4.24 2.04
C LEU A 152 -23.44 -3.59 2.44
N PHE A 153 -24.51 -3.78 1.67
CA PHE A 153 -25.83 -3.22 1.99
C PHE A 153 -26.34 -3.69 3.35
N LYS A 154 -26.20 -4.98 3.67
CA LYS A 154 -26.55 -5.52 5.00
C LYS A 154 -25.75 -4.83 6.11
N ARG A 155 -24.48 -4.54 5.87
CA ARG A 155 -23.61 -3.88 6.84
C ARG A 155 -23.91 -2.40 6.99
N ILE A 156 -24.25 -1.71 5.89
CA ILE A 156 -24.71 -0.32 5.90
C ILE A 156 -26.03 -0.21 6.66
N HIS A 157 -26.99 -1.11 6.42
CA HIS A 157 -28.26 -1.14 7.14
C HIS A 157 -28.02 -1.29 8.65
N LYS A 158 -27.21 -2.28 9.04
CA LYS A 158 -26.85 -2.52 10.44
C LYS A 158 -26.12 -1.35 11.12
N LEU A 159 -25.43 -0.49 10.36
CA LEU A 159 -24.74 0.69 10.89
C LEU A 159 -25.66 1.93 10.93
N ARG A 160 -26.80 1.88 10.25
CA ARG A 160 -27.79 2.96 10.23
C ARG A 160 -28.80 2.83 11.36
N ASP A 161 -29.10 1.60 11.76
CA ASP A 161 -29.82 1.25 12.99
C ASP A 161 -28.95 1.48 14.23
#